data_AF-A0A9D1G1Z0-F1
#
_entry.id   AF-A0A9D1G1Z0-F1
#
_cell.length_a   1.000
_cell.length_b   1.000
_cell.length_c   1.000
_cell.angle_alpha   90.00
_cell.angle_beta   90.00
_cell.angle_gamma   90.00
#
_symmetry.space_group_name_H-M   'P 1'
#
loop_
_entity.id
_entity.type
_entity.pdbx_description
1 polymer ?
#
loop_
_entity_poly.entity_id
_entity_poly.type
_entity_poly.pdbx_seq_one_letter_code
_entity_poly.pdbx_strand_id
1 'polypeptide(L)'
;MKKIVCLVLALLCVSVMAVAESTPSKTTADLTLIQTSAANLPEGASFTLAPVTTARAADLPDYEERVAACEAEIAKLAQSASVAEYFGTVTDSEGNEINLTEILGADALNVYEFLPLVVDGYDPAYGNVTATMEFSTPYEEGEQVVVLVGLVTVAEDGTEAMAWTALPGLGTSNGGIEVEFTPEIMVQIQEGTAMMTVVSAN
;
A
#
# COMPACT_ATOMS: atom_id res chain seq x y z
N MET A 1 6.92 76.64 9.19
CA MET A 1 7.52 75.29 9.13
C MET A 1 6.87 74.42 10.21
N LYS A 2 6.04 73.45 9.80
CA LYS A 2 5.64 72.23 10.53
C LYS A 2 4.55 71.54 9.71
N LYS A 3 4.94 70.55 8.89
CA LYS A 3 4.03 69.59 8.28
C LYS A 3 4.50 68.23 8.76
N ILE A 4 3.71 67.60 9.62
CA ILE A 4 3.96 66.25 10.13
C ILE A 4 3.64 65.30 8.98
N VAL A 5 4.65 64.56 8.56
CA VAL A 5 4.62 63.57 7.48
C VAL A 5 4.00 62.27 8.01
N CYS A 6 3.20 61.64 7.17
CA CYS A 6 2.51 60.36 7.33
C CYS A 6 3.41 59.23 7.85
N LEU A 7 2.86 58.41 8.75
CA LEU A 7 3.34 57.04 8.95
C LEU A 7 2.13 56.09 8.87
N VAL A 8 1.84 55.59 7.68
CA VAL A 8 0.94 54.45 7.48
C VAL A 8 1.82 53.21 7.57
N LEU A 9 1.75 52.52 8.71
CA LEU A 9 2.41 51.25 8.94
C LEU A 9 1.61 50.16 8.20
N ALA A 10 1.96 49.91 6.94
CA ALA A 10 1.45 48.76 6.20
C ALA A 10 2.17 47.51 6.71
N LEU A 11 1.55 46.84 7.68
CA LEU A 11 1.96 45.53 8.16
C LEU A 11 1.64 44.51 7.05
N LEU A 12 2.62 44.23 6.19
CA LEU A 12 2.58 43.15 5.21
C LEU A 12 2.67 41.82 5.97
N CYS A 13 1.52 41.26 6.32
CA CYS A 13 1.40 39.88 6.75
C CYS A 13 1.72 38.98 5.54
N VAL A 14 2.98 38.59 5.40
CA VAL A 14 3.35 37.46 4.53
C VAL A 14 2.83 36.21 5.22
N SER A 15 1.61 35.78 4.88
CA SER A 15 1.17 34.43 5.20
C SER A 15 2.07 33.47 4.42
N VAL A 16 3.03 32.87 5.13
CA VAL A 16 3.67 31.64 4.68
C VAL A 16 2.53 30.65 4.54
N MET A 17 2.07 30.41 3.30
CA MET A 17 1.27 29.24 3.02
C MET A 17 2.25 28.09 3.20
N ALA A 18 2.18 27.43 4.36
CA ALA A 18 2.65 26.07 4.47
C ALA A 18 1.86 25.32 3.40
N VAL A 19 2.53 25.01 2.28
CA VAL A 19 2.04 23.98 1.38
C VAL A 19 2.03 22.76 2.27
N ALA A 20 0.84 22.29 2.65
CA ALA A 20 0.73 20.95 3.17
C ALA A 20 1.29 20.08 2.05
N GLU A 21 2.52 19.59 2.22
CA GLU A 21 2.94 18.38 1.52
C GLU A 21 1.77 17.43 1.74
N SER A 22 1.08 17.04 0.67
CA SER A 22 0.04 16.04 0.78
C SER A 22 0.73 14.84 1.39
N THR A 23 0.57 14.61 2.68
CA THR A 23 1.02 13.37 3.32
C THR A 23 0.16 12.30 2.66
N PRO A 24 0.71 11.50 1.72
CA PRO A 24 -0.08 10.50 1.05
C PRO A 24 -0.40 9.40 2.05
N SER A 25 -1.46 8.63 1.80
CA SER A 25 -2.18 7.90 2.85
C SER A 25 -1.34 6.93 3.68
N LYS A 26 -1.95 6.44 4.77
CA LYS A 26 -1.38 5.35 5.59
C LYS A 26 -2.47 4.38 6.04
N THR A 27 -3.59 4.37 5.31
CA THR A 27 -4.79 3.57 5.60
C THR A 27 -5.52 3.27 4.28
N THR A 28 -6.51 2.37 4.30
CA THR A 28 -7.39 2.09 3.13
C THR A 28 -8.17 3.29 2.59
N ALA A 29 -8.15 4.44 3.27
CA ALA A 29 -9.02 5.58 2.94
C ALA A 29 -8.75 6.18 1.56
N ASP A 30 -7.53 6.07 1.06
CA ASP A 30 -7.16 6.66 -0.24
C ASP A 30 -7.35 5.68 -1.39
N LEU A 31 -7.36 4.36 -1.15
CA LEU A 31 -7.69 3.35 -2.14
C LEU A 31 -9.18 3.43 -2.49
N THR A 32 -9.48 3.88 -3.70
CA THR A 32 -10.86 4.09 -4.17
C THR A 32 -11.42 2.88 -4.90
N LEU A 33 -10.55 2.08 -5.53
CA LEU A 33 -10.96 0.97 -6.38
C LEU A 33 -9.86 -0.08 -6.51
N ILE A 34 -10.27 -1.35 -6.47
CA ILE A 34 -9.48 -2.47 -6.99
C ILE A 34 -10.29 -3.11 -8.12
N GLN A 35 -9.73 -3.11 -9.32
CA GLN A 35 -10.21 -3.91 -10.44
C GLN A 35 -9.30 -5.10 -10.62
N THR A 36 -9.86 -6.28 -10.84
CA THR A 36 -9.07 -7.49 -11.09
C THR A 36 -9.49 -8.16 -12.38
N SER A 37 -8.50 -8.77 -13.02
CA SER A 37 -8.71 -9.74 -14.09
C SER A 37 -7.79 -10.93 -13.85
N ALA A 38 -8.24 -12.13 -14.18
CA ALA A 38 -7.41 -13.33 -14.10
C ALA A 38 -7.22 -13.93 -15.49
N ALA A 39 -6.03 -14.48 -15.73
CA ALA A 39 -5.61 -14.98 -17.04
C ALA A 39 -6.58 -16.01 -17.66
N ASN A 40 -7.18 -16.87 -16.82
CA ASN A 40 -7.99 -18.01 -17.24
C ASN A 40 -9.37 -18.03 -16.55
N LEU A 41 -9.95 -16.87 -16.21
CA LEU A 41 -11.26 -16.82 -15.55
C LEU A 41 -12.36 -17.41 -16.47
N PRO A 42 -13.06 -18.49 -16.07
CA PRO A 42 -14.16 -19.04 -16.86
C PRO A 42 -15.36 -18.10 -16.93
N GLU A 43 -16.16 -18.21 -17.99
CA GLU A 43 -17.41 -17.46 -18.10
C GLU A 43 -18.34 -17.77 -16.92
N GLY A 44 -18.86 -16.74 -16.28
CA GLY A 44 -19.76 -16.85 -15.12
C GLY A 44 -19.07 -17.12 -13.79
N ALA A 45 -17.75 -17.31 -13.76
CA ALA A 45 -16.97 -17.35 -12.53
C ALA A 45 -16.63 -15.94 -12.04
N SER A 46 -16.40 -15.80 -10.74
CA SER A 46 -15.99 -14.55 -10.11
C SER A 46 -15.16 -14.84 -8.88
N PHE A 47 -14.19 -13.96 -8.61
CA PHE A 47 -13.48 -13.87 -7.35
C PHE A 47 -13.39 -12.38 -6.99
N THR A 48 -13.01 -12.08 -5.76
CA THR A 48 -12.77 -10.71 -5.31
C THR A 48 -11.40 -10.60 -4.68
N LEU A 49 -10.70 -9.52 -4.98
CA LEU A 49 -9.57 -9.01 -4.21
C LEU A 49 -10.01 -7.64 -3.67
N ALA A 50 -10.03 -7.47 -2.35
CA ALA A 50 -10.56 -6.27 -1.74
C ALA A 50 -9.80 -5.87 -0.47
N PRO A 51 -9.74 -4.56 -0.16
CA PRO A 51 -9.33 -4.12 1.16
C PRO A 51 -10.34 -4.59 2.21
N VAL A 52 -9.84 -4.88 3.40
CA VAL A 52 -10.68 -5.09 4.58
C VAL A 52 -11.17 -3.72 5.07
N THR A 53 -12.48 -3.50 4.99
CA THR A 53 -13.13 -2.24 5.36
C THR A 53 -14.32 -2.50 6.28
N THR A 54 -14.82 -1.46 6.96
CA THR A 54 -15.99 -1.56 7.83
C THR A 54 -17.24 -2.11 7.12
N ALA A 55 -17.35 -1.90 5.80
CA ALA A 55 -18.43 -2.47 4.98
C ALA A 55 -18.39 -4.01 4.94
N ARG A 56 -17.22 -4.62 5.20
CA ARG A 56 -17.01 -6.07 5.22
C ARG A 56 -17.10 -6.68 6.63
N ALA A 57 -17.19 -5.86 7.68
CA ALA A 57 -17.12 -6.33 9.07
C ALA A 57 -18.21 -7.37 9.43
N ALA A 58 -19.38 -7.31 8.78
CA ALA A 58 -20.46 -8.27 9.01
C ALA A 58 -20.20 -9.66 8.40
N ASP A 59 -19.44 -9.71 7.30
CA ASP A 59 -19.25 -10.91 6.48
C ASP A 59 -17.84 -11.49 6.61
N LEU A 60 -16.98 -10.87 7.43
CA LEU A 60 -15.60 -11.28 7.70
C LEU A 60 -15.42 -11.51 9.20
N PRO A 61 -15.52 -12.76 9.70
CA PRO A 61 -15.51 -13.09 11.13
C PRO A 61 -14.28 -12.62 11.90
N ASP A 62 -13.14 -12.47 11.22
CA ASP A 62 -11.84 -12.04 11.74
C ASP A 62 -11.52 -10.58 11.39
N TYR A 63 -12.53 -9.77 11.03
CA TYR A 63 -12.38 -8.36 10.67
C TYR A 63 -11.55 -7.55 11.69
N GLU A 64 -11.93 -7.61 12.97
CA GLU A 64 -11.27 -6.82 14.02
C GLU A 64 -9.80 -7.24 14.21
N GLU A 65 -9.50 -8.53 14.08
CA GLU A 65 -8.14 -9.07 14.19
C GLU A 65 -7.26 -8.58 13.03
N ARG A 66 -7.79 -8.63 11.80
CA ARG A 66 -7.08 -8.15 10.60
C ARG A 66 -6.80 -6.65 10.65
N VAL A 67 -7.77 -5.86 11.11
CA VAL A 67 -7.59 -4.41 11.29
C VAL A 67 -6.56 -4.13 12.37
N ALA A 68 -6.67 -4.77 13.54
CA ALA A 68 -5.72 -4.58 14.64
C ALA A 68 -4.29 -4.98 14.25
N ALA A 69 -4.12 -6.08 13.52
CA ALA A 69 -2.82 -6.49 12.99
C ALA A 69 -2.23 -5.42 12.06
N CYS A 70 -3.04 -4.88 11.16
CA CYS A 70 -2.60 -3.83 10.23
C CYS A 70 -2.21 -2.54 10.96
N GLU A 71 -2.99 -2.12 11.95
CA GLU A 71 -2.67 -0.94 12.78
C GLU A 71 -1.36 -1.14 13.57
N ALA A 72 -1.11 -2.36 14.06
CA ALA A 72 0.13 -2.68 14.76
C ALA A 72 1.35 -2.55 13.82
N GLU A 73 1.25 -3.04 12.59
CA GLU A 73 2.31 -2.91 11.58
C GLU A 73 2.55 -1.44 11.17
N ILE A 74 1.48 -0.65 10.96
CA ILE A 74 1.60 0.79 10.71
C ILE A 74 2.32 1.50 11.87
N ALA A 75 2.01 1.12 13.12
CA ALA A 75 2.66 1.69 14.30
C ALA A 75 4.15 1.29 14.39
N LYS A 76 4.52 0.07 13.98
CA LYS A 76 5.93 -0.38 13.90
C LYS A 76 6.69 0.39 12.82
N LEU A 77 6.10 0.55 11.63
CA LEU A 77 6.66 1.34 10.55
C LEU A 77 6.92 2.79 10.99
N ALA A 78 5.96 3.41 11.68
CA ALA A 78 6.09 4.79 12.17
C ALA A 78 7.19 4.98 13.25
N GLN A 79 7.57 3.91 13.95
CA GLN A 79 8.63 3.92 14.97
C GLN A 79 10.01 3.56 14.42
N SER A 80 10.07 3.03 13.20
CA SER A 80 11.31 2.60 12.55
C SER A 80 12.10 3.81 12.04
N ALA A 81 13.43 3.70 12.01
CA ALA A 81 14.26 4.84 11.57
C ALA A 81 14.17 5.08 10.05
N SER A 82 13.78 4.07 9.27
CA SER A 82 13.53 4.16 7.83
C SER A 82 12.55 3.08 7.36
N VAL A 83 11.97 3.28 6.17
CA VAL A 83 11.14 2.27 5.49
C VAL A 83 11.92 0.99 5.21
N ALA A 84 13.17 1.10 4.75
CA ALA A 84 14.03 -0.05 4.49
C ALA A 84 14.34 -0.86 5.76
N GLU A 85 14.61 -0.17 6.88
CA GLU A 85 14.84 -0.83 8.17
C GLU A 85 13.60 -1.56 8.69
N TYR A 86 12.41 -0.97 8.51
CA TYR A 86 11.15 -1.59 8.92
C TYR A 86 10.90 -2.90 8.18
N PHE A 87 10.98 -2.89 6.84
CA PHE A 87 10.70 -4.08 6.04
C PHE A 87 11.78 -5.16 6.21
N GLY A 88 13.03 -4.76 6.46
CA GLY A 88 14.12 -5.71 6.66
C GLY A 88 14.30 -6.63 5.45
N THR A 89 14.18 -7.94 5.67
CA THR A 89 14.24 -8.92 4.58
C THR A 89 12.94 -8.95 3.80
N VAL A 90 13.04 -8.69 2.49
CA VAL A 90 11.95 -8.81 1.52
C VAL A 90 12.36 -9.79 0.44
N THR A 91 11.44 -10.65 0.01
CA THR A 91 11.68 -11.60 -1.09
C THR A 91 10.81 -11.29 -2.30
N ASP A 92 11.24 -11.68 -3.50
CA ASP A 92 10.35 -11.76 -4.66
C ASP A 92 9.40 -12.97 -4.58
N SER A 93 8.56 -13.15 -5.60
CA SER A 93 7.62 -14.28 -5.69
C SER A 93 8.28 -15.65 -5.92
N GLU A 94 9.58 -15.69 -6.20
CA GLU A 94 10.38 -16.92 -6.30
C GLU A 94 11.14 -17.21 -4.98
N GLY A 95 11.03 -16.33 -3.99
CA GLY A 95 11.70 -16.45 -2.69
C GLY A 95 13.13 -15.92 -2.66
N ASN A 96 13.58 -15.19 -3.68
CA ASN A 96 14.90 -14.56 -3.67
C ASN A 96 14.85 -13.26 -2.88
N GLU A 97 15.83 -13.01 -2.00
CA GLU A 97 15.95 -11.73 -1.32
C GLU A 97 16.20 -10.59 -2.32
N ILE A 98 15.52 -9.47 -2.11
CA ILE A 98 15.66 -8.28 -2.94
C ILE A 98 16.01 -7.04 -2.11
N ASN A 99 16.62 -6.06 -2.78
CA ASN A 99 16.89 -4.76 -2.19
C ASN A 99 15.94 -3.71 -2.77
N LEU A 100 15.03 -3.19 -1.94
CA LEU A 100 14.03 -2.20 -2.36
C LEU A 100 14.66 -0.90 -2.85
N THR A 101 15.75 -0.43 -2.23
CA THR A 101 16.40 0.82 -2.64
C THR A 101 17.10 0.67 -3.99
N GLU A 102 17.64 -0.51 -4.28
CA GLU A 102 18.23 -0.81 -5.59
C GLU A 102 17.16 -0.93 -6.68
N ILE A 103 16.04 -1.60 -6.38
CA ILE A 103 14.93 -1.77 -7.34
C ILE A 103 14.31 -0.43 -7.70
N LEU A 104 14.09 0.44 -6.71
CA LEU A 104 13.47 1.75 -6.90
C LEU A 104 14.49 2.85 -7.25
N GLY A 105 15.79 2.54 -7.23
CA GLY A 105 16.85 3.50 -7.55
C GLY A 105 16.92 4.70 -6.60
N ALA A 106 16.53 4.53 -5.33
CA ALA A 106 16.40 5.61 -4.36
C ALA A 106 16.84 5.20 -2.96
N ASP A 107 17.59 6.06 -2.28
CA ASP A 107 18.08 5.83 -0.90
C ASP A 107 16.98 6.02 0.16
N ALA A 108 16.01 6.88 -0.13
CA ALA A 108 14.84 7.12 0.71
C ALA A 108 13.61 6.55 0.01
N LEU A 109 12.83 5.77 0.75
CA LEU A 109 11.61 5.15 0.28
C LEU A 109 10.43 5.68 1.06
N ASN A 110 9.27 5.71 0.42
CA ASN A 110 8.01 6.12 1.01
C ASN A 110 7.03 4.95 1.04
N VAL A 111 6.15 4.99 2.04
CA VAL A 111 4.99 4.11 2.15
C VAL A 111 3.76 4.98 2.29
N TYR A 112 2.91 4.93 1.26
CA TYR A 112 1.73 5.77 1.13
C TYR A 112 0.42 5.01 1.15
N GLU A 113 0.48 3.69 1.17
CA GLU A 113 -0.69 2.85 1.24
C GLU A 113 -0.33 1.69 2.13
N PHE A 114 -1.16 1.41 3.13
CA PHE A 114 -0.98 0.27 4.02
C PHE A 114 -2.37 -0.19 4.45
N LEU A 115 -2.73 -1.42 4.05
CA LEU A 115 -4.07 -1.94 4.30
C LEU A 115 -4.10 -3.45 4.52
N PRO A 116 -5.08 -3.96 5.28
CA PRO A 116 -5.39 -5.38 5.29
C PRO A 116 -6.12 -5.76 4.00
N LEU A 117 -5.80 -6.94 3.47
CA LEU A 117 -6.28 -7.44 2.18
C LEU A 117 -7.01 -8.77 2.36
N VAL A 118 -8.06 -9.00 1.57
CA VAL A 118 -8.79 -10.27 1.53
C VAL A 118 -9.04 -10.70 0.09
N VAL A 119 -9.00 -12.02 -0.12
CA VAL A 119 -9.39 -12.67 -1.37
C VAL A 119 -10.53 -13.63 -1.09
N ASP A 120 -11.57 -13.58 -1.92
CA ASP A 120 -12.72 -14.48 -1.85
C ASP A 120 -12.96 -15.18 -3.18
N GLY A 121 -13.07 -16.51 -3.16
CA GLY A 121 -13.51 -17.31 -4.30
C GLY A 121 -12.47 -17.47 -5.42
N TYR A 122 -11.19 -17.21 -5.14
CA TYR A 122 -10.11 -17.44 -6.08
C TYR A 122 -9.83 -18.95 -6.20
N ASP A 123 -9.77 -19.43 -7.45
CA ASP A 123 -9.32 -20.77 -7.82
C ASP A 123 -7.94 -20.64 -8.48
N PRO A 124 -6.90 -21.39 -8.05
CA PRO A 124 -5.59 -21.37 -8.70
C PRO A 124 -5.62 -21.65 -10.21
N ALA A 125 -6.64 -22.37 -10.70
CA ALA A 125 -6.83 -22.60 -12.13
C ALA A 125 -7.12 -21.31 -12.92
N TYR A 126 -7.54 -20.23 -12.26
CA TYR A 126 -7.72 -18.92 -12.88
C TYR A 126 -6.38 -18.27 -13.30
N GLY A 127 -5.25 -18.75 -12.80
CA GLY A 127 -3.92 -18.26 -13.16
C GLY A 127 -3.59 -16.89 -12.55
N ASN A 128 -2.57 -16.22 -13.09
CA ASN A 128 -2.12 -14.92 -12.59
C ASN A 128 -3.28 -13.91 -12.60
N VAL A 129 -3.28 -13.03 -11.60
CA VAL A 129 -4.27 -11.97 -11.42
C VAL A 129 -3.61 -10.63 -11.61
N THR A 130 -4.05 -9.88 -12.61
CA THR A 130 -3.70 -8.47 -12.75
C THR A 130 -4.69 -7.65 -11.93
N ALA A 131 -4.17 -6.84 -11.01
CA ALA A 131 -4.95 -5.87 -10.26
C ALA A 131 -4.56 -4.45 -10.66
N THR A 132 -5.57 -3.64 -11.00
CA THR A 132 -5.43 -2.19 -11.13
C THR A 132 -6.04 -1.54 -9.90
N MET A 133 -5.24 -0.74 -9.20
CA MET A 133 -5.63 -0.07 -7.97
C MET A 133 -5.60 1.43 -8.15
N GLU A 134 -6.69 2.11 -7.82
CA GLU A 134 -6.80 3.57 -7.92
C GLU A 134 -6.71 4.20 -6.54
N PHE A 135 -5.95 5.30 -6.45
CA PHE A 135 -5.70 6.02 -5.20
C PHE A 135 -6.12 7.48 -5.34
N SER A 136 -6.46 8.08 -4.20
CA SER A 136 -6.79 9.51 -4.11
C SER A 136 -5.57 10.39 -4.39
N THR A 137 -4.39 9.92 -3.98
CA THR A 137 -3.11 10.52 -4.38
C THR A 137 -2.54 9.72 -5.55
N PRO A 138 -2.40 10.32 -6.75
CA PRO A 138 -2.06 9.57 -7.95
C PRO A 138 -0.56 9.30 -8.09
N TYR A 139 -0.24 8.15 -8.71
CA TYR A 139 1.11 7.83 -9.22
C TYR A 139 1.28 8.30 -10.66
N GLU A 140 2.51 8.61 -11.08
CA GLU A 140 2.78 9.00 -12.46
C GLU A 140 2.71 7.80 -13.41
N GLU A 141 2.29 8.02 -14.67
CA GLU A 141 2.27 6.94 -15.67
C GLU A 141 3.68 6.39 -15.90
N GLY A 142 3.84 5.07 -15.72
CA GLY A 142 5.12 4.39 -15.81
C GLY A 142 6.02 4.55 -14.59
N GLU A 143 5.57 5.21 -13.53
CA GLU A 143 6.29 5.28 -12.26
C GLU A 143 6.50 3.87 -11.71
N GLN A 144 7.76 3.54 -11.40
CA GLN A 144 8.08 2.26 -10.82
C GLN A 144 7.73 2.25 -9.33
N VAL A 145 6.92 1.28 -8.92
CA VAL A 145 6.58 1.03 -7.53
C VAL A 145 6.85 -0.43 -7.18
N VAL A 146 6.93 -0.72 -5.89
CA VAL A 146 6.92 -2.09 -5.38
C VAL A 146 5.69 -2.28 -4.51
N VAL A 147 4.80 -3.18 -4.90
CA VAL A 147 3.70 -3.63 -4.06
C VAL A 147 4.22 -4.74 -3.17
N LEU A 148 4.23 -4.51 -1.86
CA LEU A 148 4.58 -5.53 -0.88
C LEU A 148 3.32 -6.18 -0.34
N VAL A 149 3.25 -7.49 -0.45
CA VAL A 149 2.25 -8.33 0.20
C VAL A 149 2.87 -8.95 1.44
N GLY A 150 2.33 -8.59 2.59
CA GLY A 150 2.73 -9.15 3.87
C GLY A 150 1.80 -10.26 4.30
N LEU A 151 2.34 -11.43 4.68
CA LEU A 151 1.58 -12.52 5.31
C LEU A 151 2.01 -12.74 6.76
N VAL A 152 1.02 -12.84 7.65
CA VAL A 152 1.28 -13.21 9.04
C VAL A 152 1.74 -14.66 9.09
N THR A 153 2.92 -14.86 9.67
CA THR A 153 3.53 -16.16 9.91
C THR A 153 3.66 -16.39 11.40
N VAL A 154 3.50 -17.64 11.82
CA VAL A 154 3.65 -18.03 13.23
C VAL A 154 4.84 -18.98 13.33
N ALA A 155 5.86 -18.57 14.08
CA ALA A 155 7.02 -19.41 14.36
C ALA A 155 6.65 -20.59 15.28
N GLU A 156 7.53 -21.60 15.39
CA GLU A 156 7.31 -22.78 16.24
C GLU A 156 7.08 -22.43 17.72
N ASP A 157 7.64 -21.31 18.20
CA ASP A 157 7.47 -20.81 19.56
C ASP A 157 6.19 -19.99 19.77
N GLY A 158 5.37 -19.85 18.73
CA GLY A 158 4.12 -19.08 18.74
C GLY A 158 4.29 -17.59 18.49
N THR A 159 5.50 -17.12 18.17
CA THR A 159 5.73 -15.71 17.82
C THR A 159 5.20 -15.42 16.43
N GLU A 160 4.36 -14.38 16.31
CA GLU A 160 3.91 -13.85 15.03
C GLU A 160 4.96 -12.92 14.41
N ALA A 161 5.20 -13.10 13.11
CA ALA A 161 6.10 -12.27 12.32
C ALA A 161 5.50 -12.02 10.94
N MET A 162 5.99 -10.97 10.29
CA MET A 162 5.53 -10.59 8.97
C MET A 162 6.54 -10.98 7.89
N ALA A 163 6.09 -11.77 6.92
CA ALA A 163 6.88 -12.13 5.75
C ALA A 163 6.42 -11.30 4.54
N TRP A 164 7.33 -10.49 4.00
CA TRP A 164 7.05 -9.56 2.90
C TRP A 164 7.49 -10.14 1.56
N THR A 165 6.52 -10.30 0.65
CA THR A 165 6.76 -10.63 -0.75
C THR A 165 6.57 -9.40 -1.61
N ALA A 166 7.52 -9.11 -2.49
CA ALA A 166 7.47 -7.98 -3.38
C ALA A 166 6.99 -8.34 -4.77
N LEU A 167 6.14 -7.48 -5.29
CA LEU A 167 5.60 -7.54 -6.63
C LEU A 167 5.93 -6.22 -7.34
N PRO A 168 6.54 -6.28 -8.53
CA PRO A 168 6.77 -5.07 -9.31
C PRO A 168 5.43 -4.49 -9.75
N GLY A 169 5.28 -3.17 -9.62
CA GLY A 169 4.13 -2.44 -10.11
C GLY A 169 4.53 -1.24 -10.95
N LEU A 170 3.60 -0.76 -11.75
CA LEU A 170 3.77 0.44 -12.56
C LEU A 170 2.58 1.37 -12.38
N GLY A 171 2.86 2.67 -12.25
CA GLY A 171 1.84 3.70 -12.28
C GLY A 171 1.11 3.71 -13.63
N THR A 172 -0.20 3.90 -13.60
CA THR A 172 -1.08 3.85 -14.77
C THR A 172 -1.50 5.25 -15.20
N SER A 173 -1.96 5.42 -16.44
CA SER A 173 -2.35 6.74 -16.98
C SER A 173 -3.54 7.41 -16.27
N ASN A 174 -4.30 6.67 -15.46
CA ASN A 174 -5.39 7.17 -14.61
C ASN A 174 -4.92 7.53 -13.18
N GLY A 175 -3.62 7.47 -12.90
CA GLY A 175 -3.06 7.78 -11.58
C GLY A 175 -3.11 6.64 -10.57
N GLY A 176 -3.51 5.44 -10.99
CA GLY A 176 -3.45 4.23 -10.18
C GLY A 176 -2.11 3.49 -10.33
N ILE A 177 -2.08 2.24 -9.91
CA ILE A 177 -1.00 1.30 -10.21
C ILE A 177 -1.57 -0.01 -10.78
N GLU A 178 -0.78 -0.70 -11.58
CA GLU A 178 -1.03 -2.06 -12.03
C GLU A 178 0.03 -3.00 -11.45
N VAL A 179 -0.40 -4.17 -10.98
CA VAL A 179 0.46 -5.21 -10.41
C VAL A 179 -0.09 -6.59 -10.77
N GLU A 180 0.79 -7.57 -10.92
CA GLU A 180 0.43 -8.96 -11.14
C GLU A 180 0.68 -9.81 -9.89
N PHE A 181 -0.35 -10.55 -9.45
CA PHE A 181 -0.28 -11.53 -8.38
C PHE A 181 -0.19 -12.94 -8.97
N THR A 182 0.72 -13.75 -8.42
CA THR A 182 0.81 -15.18 -8.77
C THR A 182 -0.32 -15.97 -8.11
N PRO A 183 -0.66 -17.16 -8.64
CA PRO A 183 -1.66 -18.03 -8.00
C PRO A 183 -1.32 -18.38 -6.55
N GLU A 184 -0.03 -18.58 -6.26
CA GLU A 184 0.44 -18.88 -4.91
C GLU A 184 0.13 -17.72 -3.95
N ILE A 185 0.43 -16.48 -4.33
CA ILE A 185 0.16 -15.31 -3.49
C ILE A 185 -1.34 -15.11 -3.30
N MET A 186 -2.15 -15.29 -4.35
CA MET A 186 -3.61 -15.19 -4.25
C MET A 186 -4.20 -16.22 -3.28
N VAL A 187 -3.68 -17.46 -3.30
CA VAL A 187 -4.07 -18.50 -2.32
C VAL A 187 -3.65 -18.13 -0.92
N GLN A 188 -2.41 -17.67 -0.74
CA GLN A 188 -1.91 -17.28 0.59
C GLN A 188 -2.71 -16.12 1.19
N ILE A 189 -3.14 -15.14 0.38
CA ILE A 189 -4.02 -14.05 0.84
C ILE A 189 -5.40 -14.60 1.22
N GLN A 190 -5.96 -15.52 0.43
CA GLN A 190 -7.28 -16.11 0.69
C GLN A 190 -7.30 -16.95 1.98
N GLU A 191 -6.21 -17.67 2.27
CA GLU A 191 -6.13 -18.59 3.40
C GLU A 191 -5.56 -17.95 4.68
N GLY A 192 -4.93 -16.78 4.57
CA GLY A 192 -4.17 -16.15 5.63
C GLY A 192 -4.63 -14.76 6.05
N THR A 193 -3.89 -14.18 7.00
CA THR A 193 -3.97 -12.75 7.34
C THR A 193 -2.94 -12.01 6.52
N ALA A 194 -3.42 -11.23 5.55
CA ALA A 194 -2.58 -10.54 4.59
C ALA A 194 -2.74 -9.02 4.68
N MET A 195 -1.65 -8.33 4.36
CA MET A 195 -1.59 -6.89 4.22
C MET A 195 -0.94 -6.53 2.91
N MET A 196 -1.24 -5.34 2.40
CA MET A 196 -0.63 -4.80 1.21
C MET A 196 -0.16 -3.38 1.48
N THR A 197 0.99 -3.06 0.91
CA THR A 197 1.53 -1.72 0.94
C THR A 197 2.22 -1.38 -0.37
N VAL A 198 2.19 -0.10 -0.75
CA VAL A 198 2.87 0.40 -1.95
C VAL A 198 4.09 1.21 -1.51
N VAL A 199 5.25 0.80 -2.02
CA VAL A 199 6.54 1.43 -1.77
C VAL A 199 7.00 2.15 -3.03
N SER A 200 7.37 3.43 -2.88
CA SER A 200 7.83 4.29 -3.97
C SER A 200 9.10 5.06 -3.58
N ALA A 201 9.81 5.57 -4.59
CA ALA A 201 10.93 6.51 -4.42
C ALA A 201 10.46 7.95 -4.18
N ASN A 202 9.26 8.29 -4.68
CA ASN A 202 8.62 9.60 -4.55
C ASN A 202 7.55 9.57 -3.48
#